data_AF-A0A1B6DUJ5-F1
#
_entry.id   AF-A0A1B6DUJ5-F1
#
_cell.length_a   1.000
_cell.length_b   1.000
_cell.length_c   1.000
_cell.angle_alpha   90.00
_cell.angle_beta   90.00
_cell.angle_gamma   90.00
#
_symmetry.space_group_name_H-M   'P 1'
#
loop_
_entity.id
_entity.type
_entity.pdbx_description
1 polymer ?
#
loop_
_entity_poly.entity_id
_entity_poly.type
_entity_poly.pdbx_seq_one_letter_code
_entity_poly.pdbx_strand_id
1 'polypeptide(L)'
;MSKVNSCKSVEIKIVLEDIVTPKACSVIIAEIIKYIVYSKQQIPYPYERLKYYIKKRKDLQKPKNVSDSDNSQSNIQRKILAVDKHFKKIEEAFEILENTFQNIEVELINAGNNAIHEIAILFGPTIMSPKDIYRIKIPVLSLGHCENRHGIQKQKHNLFRDILVSDQLQTSLGKHLGLTNMFVLLKFRNGITSKSGWFFPKDNYKISPRFSNVNLSFETNKLASCTCFTPILNSNITPYSDSDCSGNDSSTSFGAPLSNPKRNCVEVSSETSLDIECEIIQCCCSGDYVRTNPVFSDSENWFQTKQSLKGFRDFKIDGKPIVDIWHRP
;
A
#
# COMPACT_ATOMS: atom_id res chain seq x y z
N MET A 1 23.90 37.11 -1.92
CA MET A 1 22.49 36.90 -1.51
C MET A 1 21.89 35.81 -2.39
N SER A 2 21.84 34.59 -1.87
CA SER A 2 21.36 33.40 -2.60
C SER A 2 19.83 33.46 -2.67
N LYS A 3 19.26 33.39 -3.88
CA LYS A 3 17.80 33.31 -4.10
C LYS A 3 17.23 32.16 -3.25
N VAL A 4 16.35 32.50 -2.31
CA VAL A 4 15.50 31.53 -1.62
C VAL A 4 14.54 31.00 -2.68
N ASN A 5 14.86 29.86 -3.28
CA ASN A 5 13.93 29.15 -4.14
C ASN A 5 12.73 28.74 -3.27
N SER A 6 11.59 29.41 -3.51
CA SER A 6 10.30 29.03 -2.94
C SER A 6 10.08 27.53 -3.16
N CYS A 7 10.01 26.78 -2.07
CA CYS A 7 9.70 25.37 -2.07
C CYS A 7 8.23 25.21 -2.50
N LYS A 8 7.99 24.64 -3.69
CA LYS A 8 6.64 24.43 -4.21
C LYS A 8 6.08 23.12 -3.67
N SER A 9 4.98 23.22 -2.93
CA SER A 9 4.09 22.10 -2.60
C SER A 9 3.02 22.00 -3.70
N VAL A 10 2.79 20.81 -4.22
CA VAL A 10 1.70 20.52 -5.17
C VAL A 10 0.64 19.73 -4.42
N GLU A 11 -0.62 20.16 -4.47
CA GLU A 11 -1.73 19.44 -3.85
C GLU A 11 -2.64 18.88 -4.94
N ILE A 12 -2.97 17.59 -4.82
CA ILE A 12 -3.77 16.85 -5.79
C ILE A 12 -4.87 16.16 -5.01
N LYS A 13 -6.10 16.48 -5.39
CA LYS A 13 -7.31 15.89 -4.84
C LYS A 13 -7.77 14.78 -5.77
N ILE A 14 -7.93 13.58 -5.22
CA ILE A 14 -8.42 12.40 -5.92
C ILE A 14 -9.84 12.13 -5.43
N VAL A 15 -10.79 12.07 -6.35
CA VAL A 15 -12.18 11.82 -5.99
C VAL A 15 -12.47 10.33 -6.00
N LEU A 16 -12.86 9.81 -4.83
CA LEU A 16 -13.32 8.44 -4.65
C LEU A 16 -14.86 8.43 -4.63
N GLU A 17 -15.45 7.61 -5.49
CA GLU A 17 -16.92 7.57 -5.70
C GLU A 17 -17.63 6.51 -4.86
N ASP A 18 -16.89 5.76 -4.05
CA ASP A 18 -17.41 4.64 -3.27
C ASP A 18 -16.65 4.57 -1.93
N ILE A 19 -17.18 3.77 -1.02
CA ILE A 19 -16.59 3.50 0.29
C ILE A 19 -15.16 2.95 0.13
N VAL A 20 -14.27 3.37 1.03
CA VAL A 20 -12.87 2.95 1.03
C VAL A 20 -12.65 2.07 2.24
N THR A 21 -12.58 0.77 2.00
CA THR A 21 -12.14 -0.20 2.99
C THR A 21 -10.62 -0.17 3.16
N PRO A 22 -10.05 -0.76 4.24
CA PRO A 22 -8.60 -0.88 4.38
C PRO A 22 -7.92 -1.60 3.21
N LYS A 23 -8.52 -2.67 2.68
CA LYS A 23 -8.00 -3.43 1.55
C LYS A 23 -8.11 -2.65 0.24
N ALA A 24 -9.23 -1.97 -0.01
CA ALA A 24 -9.35 -1.07 -1.16
C ALA A 24 -8.28 0.03 -1.12
N CYS A 25 -8.08 0.63 0.06
CA CYS A 25 -7.04 1.64 0.27
C CYS A 25 -5.64 1.10 -0.03
N SER A 26 -5.30 -0.10 0.48
CA SER A 26 -3.99 -0.70 0.24
C SER A 26 -3.72 -0.94 -1.24
N VAL A 27 -4.72 -1.39 -2.00
CA VAL A 27 -4.64 -1.56 -3.45
C VAL A 27 -4.43 -0.21 -4.15
N ILE A 28 -5.20 0.82 -3.80
CA ILE A 28 -5.05 2.18 -4.36
C ILE A 28 -3.63 2.70 -4.12
N ILE A 29 -3.12 2.58 -2.88
CA ILE A 29 -1.76 3.01 -2.52
C ILE A 29 -0.70 2.24 -3.31
N ALA A 30 -0.85 0.93 -3.43
CA ALA A 30 0.09 0.11 -4.20
C ALA A 30 0.14 0.56 -5.68
N GLU A 31 -1.00 0.84 -6.30
CA GLU A 31 -1.08 1.32 -7.68
C GLU A 31 -0.44 2.71 -7.84
N ILE A 32 -0.64 3.62 -6.87
CA ILE A 32 0.04 4.92 -6.84
C ILE A 32 1.56 4.72 -6.75
N ILE A 33 2.05 3.88 -5.84
CA ILE A 33 3.49 3.61 -5.69
C ILE A 33 4.06 3.02 -6.98
N LYS A 34 3.42 2.00 -7.57
CA LYS A 34 3.85 1.40 -8.85
C LYS A 34 4.00 2.46 -9.94
N TYR A 35 3.02 3.36 -10.04
CA TYR A 35 3.04 4.43 -11.03
C TYR A 35 4.16 5.44 -10.77
N ILE A 36 4.33 5.91 -9.53
CA ILE A 36 5.37 6.89 -9.18
C ILE A 36 6.77 6.30 -9.43
N VAL A 37 7.03 5.07 -8.99
CA VAL A 37 8.35 4.42 -9.11
C VAL A 37 8.74 4.22 -10.57
N TYR A 38 7.78 3.86 -11.43
CA TYR A 38 7.99 3.76 -12.86
C TYR A 38 8.18 5.13 -13.52
N SER A 39 7.31 6.10 -13.21
CA SER A 39 7.37 7.47 -13.76
C SER A 39 8.69 8.18 -13.40
N LYS A 40 9.22 7.91 -12.21
CA LYS A 40 10.52 8.39 -11.74
C LYS A 40 11.72 7.60 -12.24
N GLN A 41 11.50 6.64 -13.13
CA GLN A 41 12.55 5.81 -13.74
C GLN A 41 13.42 5.08 -12.69
N GLN A 42 12.85 4.75 -11.53
CA GLN A 42 13.56 3.97 -10.51
C GLN A 42 13.52 2.47 -10.84
N ILE A 43 12.54 2.06 -11.66
CA ILE A 43 12.49 0.75 -12.29
C ILE A 43 12.39 0.90 -13.82
N PRO A 44 12.98 -0.01 -14.60
CA PRO A 44 13.03 0.11 -16.05
C PRO A 44 11.75 -0.30 -16.76
N TYR A 45 10.88 -1.07 -16.11
CA TYR A 45 9.64 -1.58 -16.67
C TYR A 45 8.49 -1.37 -15.69
N PRO A 46 7.25 -1.24 -16.18
CA PRO A 46 6.08 -1.26 -15.31
C PRO A 46 6.08 -2.50 -14.41
N TYR A 47 5.60 -2.35 -13.18
CA TYR A 47 5.64 -3.40 -12.17
C TYR A 47 5.05 -4.75 -12.67
N GLU A 48 3.91 -4.74 -13.36
CA GLU A 48 3.29 -5.98 -13.87
C GLU A 48 4.18 -6.69 -14.91
N ARG A 49 4.98 -5.93 -15.66
CA ARG A 49 5.93 -6.48 -16.63
C ARG A 49 7.15 -7.10 -15.93
N LEU A 50 7.64 -6.48 -14.84
CA LEU A 50 8.67 -7.07 -13.99
C LEU A 50 8.20 -8.39 -13.37
N LYS A 51 6.97 -8.41 -12.84
CA LYS A 51 6.33 -9.60 -12.28
C LYS A 51 6.31 -10.75 -13.29
N TYR A 52 5.89 -10.46 -14.53
CA TYR A 52 5.91 -11.43 -15.62
C TYR A 52 7.32 -11.98 -15.90
N TYR A 53 8.33 -11.11 -16.01
CA TYR A 53 9.70 -11.53 -16.29
C TYR A 53 10.29 -12.43 -15.20
N ILE A 54 10.05 -12.09 -13.94
CA ILE A 54 10.51 -12.89 -12.80
C ILE A 54 9.84 -14.26 -12.81
N LYS A 55 8.51 -14.30 -12.97
CA LYS A 55 7.76 -15.57 -13.04
C LYS A 55 8.26 -16.46 -14.16
N LYS A 56 8.38 -15.93 -15.38
CA LYS A 56 8.85 -16.67 -16.55
C LYS A 56 10.25 -17.25 -16.34
N ARG A 57 11.18 -16.47 -15.77
CA ARG A 57 12.54 -16.96 -15.53
C ARG A 57 12.59 -18.03 -14.44
N LYS A 58 11.79 -17.89 -13.38
CA LYS A 58 11.64 -18.95 -12.35
C LYS A 58 11.11 -20.25 -12.95
N ASP A 59 10.18 -20.17 -13.91
CA ASP A 59 9.68 -21.34 -14.62
C ASP A 59 10.74 -22.01 -15.51
N LEU A 60 11.63 -21.23 -16.13
CA LEU A 60 12.74 -21.74 -16.96
C LEU A 60 13.90 -22.34 -16.14
N GLN A 61 14.10 -21.90 -14.89
CA GLN A 61 15.16 -22.39 -14.00
C GLN A 61 14.79 -23.66 -13.21
N LYS A 62 13.59 -24.23 -13.42
CA LYS A 62 13.25 -25.55 -12.86
C LYS A 62 14.22 -26.60 -13.42
N PRO A 63 14.80 -27.47 -12.58
CA PRO A 63 15.94 -28.29 -12.97
C PRO A 63 15.56 -29.25 -14.11
N LYS A 64 16.16 -29.05 -15.29
CA LYS A 64 16.39 -30.13 -16.26
C LYS A 64 17.75 -30.72 -15.93
N ASN A 65 17.76 -31.99 -15.51
CA ASN A 65 18.97 -32.77 -15.31
C ASN A 65 19.75 -32.80 -16.63
N VAL A 66 20.81 -31.99 -16.77
CA VAL A 66 21.78 -32.17 -17.84
C VAL A 66 23.17 -31.91 -17.27
N SER A 67 23.97 -32.96 -17.47
CA SER A 67 25.33 -33.22 -17.05
C SER A 67 26.36 -32.23 -17.57
N ASP A 68 27.41 -32.12 -16.75
CA ASP A 68 28.71 -31.50 -17.00
C ASP A 68 29.24 -31.75 -18.41
N SER A 69 29.69 -30.69 -19.09
CA SER A 69 30.94 -30.76 -19.85
C SER A 69 31.43 -29.38 -20.32
N ASP A 70 32.74 -29.27 -20.20
CA ASP A 70 33.69 -28.49 -20.99
C ASP A 70 34.04 -27.04 -20.66
N ASN A 71 35.36 -26.93 -20.49
CA ASN A 71 36.13 -25.90 -19.80
C ASN A 71 36.78 -24.96 -20.81
N SER A 72 35.97 -24.36 -21.68
CA SER A 72 36.46 -23.44 -22.71
C SER A 72 35.39 -22.41 -23.07
N GLN A 73 35.35 -21.28 -22.34
CA GLN A 73 34.90 -19.95 -22.82
C GLN A 73 34.78 -18.93 -21.65
N SER A 74 35.90 -18.30 -21.27
CA SER A 74 35.94 -17.31 -20.19
C SER A 74 35.08 -16.05 -20.45
N ASN A 75 34.79 -15.72 -21.72
CA ASN A 75 33.94 -14.59 -22.10
C ASN A 75 32.45 -14.91 -22.04
N ILE A 76 32.02 -16.12 -22.38
CA ILE A 76 30.60 -16.53 -22.30
C ILE A 76 30.21 -16.73 -20.84
N GLN A 77 31.08 -17.33 -20.03
CA GLN A 77 30.86 -17.44 -18.59
C GLN A 77 30.69 -16.08 -17.92
N ARG A 78 31.50 -15.06 -18.30
CA ARG A 78 31.35 -13.69 -17.80
C ARG A 78 30.02 -13.04 -18.21
N LYS A 79 29.54 -13.27 -19.44
CA LYS A 79 28.22 -12.78 -19.89
C LYS A 79 27.09 -13.43 -19.09
N ILE A 80 27.12 -14.75 -18.88
CA ILE A 80 26.13 -15.49 -18.08
C ILE A 80 26.09 -14.97 -16.64
N LEU A 81 27.25 -14.85 -15.99
CA LEU A 81 27.35 -14.34 -14.61
C LEU A 81 26.81 -12.91 -14.49
N ALA A 82 27.06 -12.04 -15.48
CA ALA A 82 26.51 -10.69 -15.50
C ALA A 82 24.98 -10.72 -15.60
N VAL A 83 24.43 -11.55 -16.50
CA VAL A 83 22.98 -11.74 -16.65
C VAL A 83 22.31 -12.20 -15.35
N ASP A 84 22.94 -13.14 -14.66
CA ASP A 84 22.43 -13.67 -13.39
C ASP A 84 22.46 -12.64 -12.28
N LYS A 85 23.57 -11.91 -12.15
CA LYS A 85 23.68 -10.81 -11.19
C LYS A 85 22.63 -9.73 -11.43
N HIS A 86 22.35 -9.41 -12.69
CA HIS A 86 21.33 -8.42 -13.04
C HIS A 86 19.91 -8.91 -12.75
N PHE A 87 19.64 -10.19 -12.96
CA PHE A 87 18.36 -10.75 -12.59
C PHE A 87 18.14 -10.78 -11.08
N LYS A 88 19.15 -11.17 -10.29
CA LYS A 88 19.06 -11.12 -8.83
C LYS A 88 18.70 -9.72 -8.32
N LYS A 89 19.28 -8.67 -8.91
CA LYS A 89 18.88 -7.28 -8.59
C LYS A 89 17.42 -6.98 -8.90
N ILE A 90 16.91 -7.48 -10.02
CA ILE A 90 15.51 -7.29 -10.44
C ILE A 90 14.57 -8.04 -9.48
N GLU A 91 14.94 -9.27 -9.13
CA GLU A 91 14.23 -10.10 -8.16
C GLU A 91 14.20 -9.45 -6.78
N GLU A 92 15.35 -9.05 -6.23
CA GLU A 92 15.46 -8.32 -4.96
C GLU A 92 14.60 -7.05 -4.94
N ALA A 93 14.66 -6.25 -6.01
CA ALA A 93 13.87 -5.03 -6.12
C ALA A 93 12.36 -5.31 -6.15
N PHE A 94 11.95 -6.37 -6.86
CA PHE A 94 10.56 -6.78 -6.93
C PHE A 94 10.06 -7.31 -5.57
N GLU A 95 10.87 -8.11 -4.87
CA GLU A 95 10.54 -8.61 -3.53
C GLU A 95 10.39 -7.46 -2.52
N ILE A 96 11.27 -6.45 -2.57
CA ILE A 96 11.14 -5.25 -1.73
C ILE A 96 9.80 -4.55 -1.97
N LEU A 97 9.39 -4.39 -3.25
CA LEU A 97 8.11 -3.77 -3.59
C LEU A 97 6.93 -4.62 -3.11
N GLU A 98 6.96 -5.93 -3.36
CA GLU A 98 5.90 -6.86 -2.97
C GLU A 98 5.71 -6.89 -1.46
N ASN A 99 6.82 -7.05 -0.72
CA ASN A 99 6.81 -6.99 0.74
C ASN A 99 6.30 -5.63 1.23
N THR A 100 6.69 -4.53 0.59
CA THR A 100 6.17 -3.21 0.96
C THR A 100 4.66 -3.13 0.80
N PHE A 101 4.09 -3.61 -0.32
CA PHE A 101 2.65 -3.60 -0.54
C PHE A 101 1.89 -4.48 0.45
N GLN A 102 2.37 -5.70 0.70
CA GLN A 102 1.78 -6.62 1.65
C GLN A 102 1.82 -6.05 3.08
N ASN A 103 2.94 -5.46 3.49
CA ASN A 103 3.05 -4.89 4.82
C ASN A 103 2.23 -3.60 4.98
N ILE A 104 2.11 -2.76 3.95
CA ILE A 104 1.16 -1.63 3.99
C ILE A 104 -0.27 -2.13 4.19
N GLU A 105 -0.66 -3.19 3.48
CA GLU A 105 -1.98 -3.79 3.64
C GLU A 105 -2.21 -4.33 5.06
N VAL A 106 -1.27 -5.10 5.60
CA VAL A 106 -1.32 -5.64 6.97
C VAL A 106 -1.46 -4.51 7.99
N GLU A 107 -0.71 -3.41 7.83
CA GLU A 107 -0.82 -2.27 8.73
C GLU A 107 -2.19 -1.57 8.60
N LEU A 108 -2.71 -1.37 7.39
CA LEU A 108 -4.03 -0.75 7.21
C LEU A 108 -5.17 -1.60 7.76
N ILE A 109 -5.10 -2.93 7.62
CA ILE A 109 -6.12 -3.85 8.14
C ILE A 109 -6.06 -3.92 9.66
N ASN A 110 -4.87 -3.98 10.26
CA ASN A 110 -4.70 -4.25 11.69
C ASN A 110 -4.63 -3.00 12.56
N ALA A 111 -4.29 -1.83 12.01
CA ALA A 111 -4.07 -0.64 12.84
C ALA A 111 -5.37 -0.05 13.41
N GLY A 112 -6.55 -0.57 13.05
CA GLY A 112 -7.83 -0.03 13.50
C GLY A 112 -8.19 1.27 12.79
N ASN A 113 -9.28 1.92 13.21
CA ASN A 113 -9.80 3.07 12.48
C ASN A 113 -8.87 4.28 12.61
N ASN A 114 -8.46 4.85 11.47
CA ASN A 114 -7.68 6.10 11.38
C ASN A 114 -6.31 6.09 12.08
N ALA A 115 -5.72 4.93 12.36
CA ALA A 115 -4.41 4.87 13.02
C ALA A 115 -3.26 5.34 12.13
N ILE A 116 -3.33 5.08 10.82
CA ILE A 116 -2.35 5.55 9.85
C ILE A 116 -2.93 6.78 9.17
N HIS A 117 -2.27 7.93 9.34
CA HIS A 117 -2.75 9.18 8.76
C HIS A 117 -2.13 9.48 7.39
N GLU A 118 -0.90 9.02 7.17
CA GLU A 118 -0.13 9.43 6.01
C GLU A 118 0.92 8.38 5.60
N ILE A 119 1.15 8.26 4.30
CA ILE A 119 2.23 7.46 3.72
C ILE A 119 3.12 8.38 2.90
N ALA A 120 4.43 8.36 3.16
CA ALA A 120 5.40 9.15 2.42
C ALA A 120 6.33 8.24 1.61
N ILE A 121 6.52 8.59 0.34
CA ILE A 121 7.47 7.98 -0.59
C ILE A 121 8.56 9.02 -0.84
N LEU A 122 9.79 8.70 -0.43
CA LEU A 122 10.93 9.60 -0.51
C LEU A 122 11.95 9.03 -1.48
N PHE A 123 12.39 9.85 -2.43
CA PHE A 123 13.49 9.50 -3.31
C PHE A 123 14.72 10.33 -2.99
N GLY A 124 15.86 9.68 -2.74
CA GLY A 124 17.11 10.38 -2.48
C GLY A 124 18.19 9.47 -1.88
N PRO A 125 19.36 10.04 -1.53
CA PRO A 125 20.42 9.27 -0.88
C PRO A 125 19.97 8.73 0.48
N THR A 126 19.25 9.55 1.26
CA THR A 126 18.77 9.22 2.61
C THR A 126 17.40 9.87 2.88
N ILE A 127 16.70 9.40 3.92
CA ILE A 127 15.44 10.01 4.39
C ILE A 127 15.60 11.45 4.90
N MET A 128 16.82 11.87 5.28
CA MET A 128 17.11 13.21 5.80
C MET A 128 17.40 14.22 4.69
N SER A 129 17.79 13.72 3.51
CA SER A 129 18.12 14.52 2.33
C SER A 129 17.38 14.01 1.07
N PRO A 130 16.04 13.90 1.11
CA PRO A 130 15.27 13.53 -0.07
C PRO A 130 15.42 14.58 -1.16
N LYS A 131 15.48 14.09 -2.40
CA LYS A 131 15.44 14.91 -3.63
C LYS A 131 14.01 15.16 -4.08
N ASP A 132 13.11 14.21 -3.80
CA ASP A 132 11.70 14.29 -4.18
C ASP A 132 10.83 13.54 -3.17
N ILE A 133 9.62 14.04 -2.93
CA ILE A 133 8.72 13.53 -1.87
C ILE A 133 7.28 13.48 -2.37
N TYR A 134 6.65 12.33 -2.19
CA TYR A 134 5.22 12.11 -2.43
C TYR A 134 4.56 11.72 -1.13
N ARG A 135 3.51 12.43 -0.73
CA ARG A 135 2.79 12.27 0.52
C ARG A 135 1.36 11.89 0.20
N ILE A 136 0.90 10.75 0.66
CA ILE A 136 -0.43 10.21 0.45
C ILE A 136 -1.16 10.30 1.78
N LYS A 137 -2.14 11.20 1.89
CA LYS A 137 -3.00 11.29 3.07
C LYS A 137 -4.01 10.14 3.00
N ILE A 138 -4.14 9.36 4.07
CA ILE A 138 -5.08 8.25 4.11
C ILE A 138 -6.51 8.79 4.29
N PRO A 139 -7.49 8.40 3.46
CA PRO A 139 -8.89 8.77 3.69
C PRO A 139 -9.43 8.09 4.94
N VAL A 140 -10.59 8.54 5.42
CA VAL A 140 -11.30 7.80 6.46
C VAL A 140 -11.68 6.42 5.91
N LEU A 141 -11.27 5.37 6.63
CA LEU A 141 -11.48 3.98 6.21
C LEU A 141 -12.76 3.43 6.84
N SER A 142 -13.57 2.74 6.05
CA SER A 142 -14.77 2.06 6.53
C SER A 142 -14.46 0.61 6.87
N LEU A 143 -14.34 0.34 8.17
CA LEU A 143 -14.13 -1.00 8.70
C LEU A 143 -15.41 -1.82 8.64
N GLY A 144 -15.28 -3.14 8.47
CA GLY A 144 -16.42 -4.07 8.50
C GLY A 144 -17.27 -4.10 7.22
N HIS A 145 -16.86 -3.44 6.15
CA HIS A 145 -17.52 -3.54 4.85
C HIS A 145 -16.94 -4.71 4.02
N CYS A 146 -17.80 -5.34 3.22
CA CYS A 146 -17.38 -6.38 2.28
C CYS A 146 -16.71 -5.77 1.04
N GLU A 147 -15.47 -6.18 0.76
CA GLU A 147 -14.68 -5.73 -0.39
C GLU A 147 -15.37 -5.96 -1.73
N ASN A 148 -16.06 -7.10 -1.88
CA ASN A 148 -16.68 -7.50 -3.14
C ASN A 148 -17.86 -6.60 -3.53
N ARG A 149 -18.41 -5.83 -2.58
CA ARG A 149 -19.52 -4.89 -2.82
C ARG A 149 -19.06 -3.47 -3.13
N HIS A 150 -17.75 -3.20 -3.03
CA HIS A 150 -17.18 -1.89 -3.31
C HIS A 150 -16.27 -1.95 -4.54
N GLY A 151 -16.57 -1.11 -5.51
CA GLY A 151 -16.01 -1.19 -6.85
C GLY A 151 -14.58 -0.65 -6.95
N ILE A 152 -13.58 -1.42 -6.48
CA ILE A 152 -12.16 -1.03 -6.52
C ILE A 152 -11.68 -0.65 -7.93
N GLN A 153 -12.20 -1.30 -8.97
CA GLN A 153 -11.83 -1.01 -10.36
C GLN A 153 -12.28 0.38 -10.80
N LYS A 154 -13.47 0.82 -10.36
CA LYS A 154 -13.97 2.17 -10.65
C LYS A 154 -13.12 3.23 -9.93
N GLN A 155 -12.77 2.96 -8.67
CA GLN A 155 -11.88 3.81 -7.89
C GLN A 155 -10.48 3.91 -8.54
N LYS A 156 -9.91 2.80 -9.02
CA LYS A 156 -8.65 2.79 -9.77
C LYS A 156 -8.73 3.62 -11.05
N HIS A 157 -9.81 3.47 -11.82
CA HIS A 157 -9.99 4.24 -13.05
C HIS A 157 -10.02 5.75 -12.76
N ASN A 158 -10.79 6.17 -11.77
CA ASN A 158 -10.87 7.58 -11.37
C ASN A 158 -9.55 8.11 -10.81
N LEU A 159 -8.87 7.33 -9.98
CA LEU A 159 -7.53 7.63 -9.50
C LEU A 159 -6.60 7.98 -10.67
N PHE A 160 -6.52 7.10 -11.67
CA PHE A 160 -5.62 7.32 -12.80
C PHE A 160 -6.08 8.46 -13.70
N ARG A 161 -7.40 8.67 -13.87
CA ARG A 161 -7.94 9.85 -14.57
C ARG A 161 -7.46 11.13 -13.90
N ASP A 162 -7.65 11.26 -12.59
CA ASP A 162 -7.32 12.47 -11.83
C ASP A 162 -5.79 12.71 -11.82
N ILE A 163 -4.99 11.63 -11.73
CA ILE A 163 -3.53 11.66 -11.87
C ILE A 163 -3.11 12.16 -13.26
N LEU A 164 -3.71 11.62 -14.32
CA LEU A 164 -3.33 11.92 -15.71
C LEU A 164 -3.76 13.33 -16.14
N VAL A 165 -4.89 13.83 -15.65
CA VAL A 165 -5.40 15.18 -15.94
C VAL A 165 -4.62 16.27 -15.20
N SER A 166 -3.95 15.94 -14.08
CA SER A 166 -3.21 16.93 -13.29
C SER A 166 -1.87 17.33 -13.93
N ASP A 167 -1.85 18.44 -14.68
CA ASP A 167 -0.63 19.00 -15.27
C ASP A 167 0.47 19.27 -14.23
N GLN A 168 0.08 19.69 -13.02
CA GLN A 168 1.01 19.94 -11.92
C GLN A 168 1.69 18.65 -11.44
N LEU A 169 0.91 17.57 -11.32
CA LEU A 169 1.45 16.26 -10.98
C LEU A 169 2.38 15.75 -12.07
N GLN A 170 1.94 15.80 -13.33
CA GLN A 170 2.72 15.30 -14.47
C GLN A 170 4.03 16.09 -14.62
N THR A 171 3.99 17.41 -14.40
CA THR A 171 5.21 18.24 -14.35
C THR A 171 6.14 17.80 -13.21
N SER A 172 5.60 17.50 -12.03
CA SER A 172 6.40 17.01 -10.90
C SER A 172 6.99 15.63 -11.18
N LEU A 173 6.21 14.69 -11.71
CA LEU A 173 6.63 13.34 -12.09
C LEU A 173 7.69 13.36 -13.19
N GLY A 174 7.53 14.23 -14.20
CA GLY A 174 8.43 14.39 -15.33
C GLY A 174 9.80 15.00 -14.98
N LYS A 175 9.98 15.54 -13.77
CA LYS A 175 11.31 15.94 -13.29
C LYS A 175 12.20 14.71 -13.21
N HIS A 176 13.20 14.68 -14.10
CA HIS A 176 14.15 13.58 -14.16
C HIS A 176 14.91 13.46 -12.84
N LEU A 177 14.77 12.29 -12.24
CA LEU A 177 15.55 11.89 -11.08
C LEU A 177 16.55 10.83 -11.55
N GLY A 178 17.83 11.03 -11.26
CA GLY A 178 18.80 9.95 -11.41
C GLY A 178 18.38 8.72 -10.56
N LEU A 179 18.99 7.56 -10.84
CA LEU A 179 18.77 6.39 -9.99
C LEU A 179 19.14 6.74 -8.55
N THR A 180 18.25 6.45 -7.62
CA THR A 180 18.46 6.76 -6.21
C THR A 180 17.71 5.76 -5.34
N ASN A 181 17.82 5.91 -4.02
CA ASN A 181 17.08 5.05 -3.11
C ASN A 181 15.67 5.60 -2.96
N MET A 182 14.71 4.69 -2.88
CA MET A 182 13.33 4.97 -2.50
C MET A 182 13.09 4.41 -1.10
N PHE A 183 12.54 5.26 -0.24
CA PHE A 183 12.13 4.92 1.11
C PHE A 183 10.61 5.09 1.23
N VAL A 184 9.96 4.17 1.94
CA VAL A 184 8.53 4.29 2.28
C VAL A 184 8.42 4.47 3.79
N LEU A 185 7.66 5.48 4.20
CA LEU A 185 7.40 5.78 5.59
C LEU A 185 5.88 5.85 5.83
N LEU A 186 5.46 5.36 6.99
CA LEU A 186 4.09 5.44 7.49
C LEU A 186 4.05 6.38 8.69
N LYS A 187 3.03 7.24 8.75
CA LYS A 187 2.78 8.11 9.88
C LYS A 187 1.65 7.54 10.71
N PHE A 188 1.98 7.10 11.92
CA PHE A 188 1.01 6.58 12.87
C PHE A 188 0.56 7.68 13.84
N ARG A 189 -0.71 7.61 14.23
CA ARG A 189 -1.24 8.32 15.39
C ARG A 189 -0.68 7.70 16.68
N ASN A 190 -0.69 8.48 17.75
CA ASN A 190 -0.01 8.17 18.99
C ASN A 190 -0.45 6.85 19.62
N GLY A 191 0.48 6.22 20.34
CA GLY A 191 0.22 4.98 21.08
C GLY A 191 0.14 3.72 20.20
N ILE A 192 0.03 3.88 18.88
CA ILE A 192 -0.07 2.76 17.95
C ILE A 192 1.31 2.48 17.35
N THR A 193 1.69 1.21 17.40
CA THR A 193 2.93 0.69 16.82
C THR A 193 2.62 -0.20 15.63
N SER A 194 3.60 -0.31 14.73
CA SER A 194 3.56 -1.26 13.61
C SER A 194 3.33 -2.69 14.11
N LYS A 195 2.37 -3.38 13.51
CA LYS A 195 2.05 -4.78 13.84
C LYS A 195 2.86 -5.79 13.02
N SER A 196 3.35 -5.39 11.85
CA SER A 196 4.06 -6.28 10.91
C SER A 196 5.54 -6.53 11.26
N GLY A 197 6.16 -5.69 12.10
CA GLY A 197 7.61 -5.72 12.31
C GLY A 197 8.44 -5.30 11.09
N TRP A 198 7.79 -4.90 9.99
CA TRP A 198 8.45 -4.41 8.77
C TRP A 198 8.77 -2.91 8.83
N PHE A 199 8.03 -2.16 9.66
CA PHE A 199 8.17 -0.73 9.83
C PHE A 199 8.79 -0.40 11.19
N PHE A 200 9.89 0.34 11.17
CA PHE A 200 10.66 0.69 12.37
C PHE A 200 10.45 2.17 12.74
N PRO A 201 10.22 2.49 14.02
CA PRO A 201 10.01 3.85 14.46
C PRO A 201 11.24 4.72 14.14
N LYS A 202 10.97 5.96 13.77
CA LYS A 202 11.96 7.01 13.54
C LYS A 202 11.68 8.17 14.48
N ASP A 203 12.22 8.04 15.69
CA ASP A 203 12.08 9.04 16.74
C ASP A 203 12.56 10.40 16.24
N ASN A 204 11.77 11.43 16.51
CA ASN A 204 12.06 12.83 16.15
C ASN A 204 12.21 13.10 14.65
N TYR A 205 11.87 12.15 13.78
CA TYR A 205 11.91 12.39 12.34
C TYR A 205 10.77 13.33 11.92
N LYS A 206 11.12 14.37 11.17
CA LYS A 206 10.16 15.28 10.55
C LYS A 206 10.57 15.53 9.11
N ILE A 207 9.61 15.43 8.20
CA ILE A 207 9.81 15.81 6.80
C ILE A 207 10.00 17.33 6.77
N SER A 208 11.18 17.78 6.34
CA SER A 208 11.47 19.21 6.27
C SER A 208 10.59 19.90 5.22
N PRO A 209 9.98 21.05 5.54
CA PRO A 209 9.15 21.81 4.60
C PRO A 209 9.98 22.44 3.46
N ARG A 210 11.31 22.36 3.52
CA ARG A 210 12.23 22.89 2.49
C ARG A 210 12.25 22.06 1.21
N PHE A 211 11.75 20.82 1.27
CA PHE A 211 11.73 19.92 0.12
C PHE A 211 10.41 20.04 -0.64
N SER A 212 10.49 20.18 -1.96
CA SER A 212 9.30 20.14 -2.81
C SER A 212 8.60 18.81 -2.62
N ASN A 213 7.30 18.86 -2.36
CA ASN A 213 6.52 17.67 -2.10
C ASN A 213 5.20 17.73 -2.87
N VAL A 214 4.72 16.54 -3.23
CA VAL A 214 3.43 16.32 -3.84
C VAL A 214 2.53 15.69 -2.79
N ASN A 215 1.41 16.34 -2.46
CA ASN A 215 0.43 15.85 -1.51
C ASN A 215 -0.76 15.31 -2.29
N LEU A 216 -1.00 14.01 -2.20
CA LEU A 216 -2.19 13.33 -2.70
C LEU A 216 -3.18 13.22 -1.55
N SER A 217 -4.35 13.82 -1.69
CA SER A 217 -5.47 13.72 -0.76
C SER A 217 -6.66 13.08 -1.47
N PHE A 218 -7.50 12.38 -0.70
CA PHE A 218 -8.68 11.73 -1.23
C PHE A 218 -9.93 12.40 -0.69
N GLU A 219 -10.90 12.62 -1.56
CA GLU A 219 -12.22 13.14 -1.24
C GLU A 219 -13.25 12.06 -1.57
N THR A 220 -14.03 11.63 -0.57
CA THR A 220 -15.09 10.65 -0.79
C THR A 220 -16.40 11.37 -1.05
N ASN A 221 -16.89 11.27 -2.28
CA ASN A 221 -18.18 11.84 -2.64
C ASN A 221 -19.29 10.86 -2.24
N LYS A 222 -19.84 11.07 -1.04
CA LYS A 222 -20.94 10.35 -0.38
C LYS A 222 -20.46 9.20 0.53
N LEU A 223 -20.83 9.26 1.81
CA LEU A 223 -21.07 8.05 2.60
C LEU A 223 -22.26 7.36 1.91
N ALA A 224 -21.99 6.47 0.95
CA ALA A 224 -23.04 5.61 0.44
C ALA A 224 -23.55 4.82 1.64
N SER A 225 -24.86 4.87 1.91
CA SER A 225 -25.50 3.99 2.89
C SER A 225 -25.39 2.55 2.36
N CYS A 226 -24.28 1.87 2.63
CA CYS A 226 -24.13 0.46 2.26
C CYS A 226 -24.78 -0.41 3.33
N THR A 227 -25.50 -1.44 2.89
CA THR A 227 -26.08 -2.49 3.76
C THR A 227 -25.12 -3.66 3.99
N CYS A 228 -23.86 -3.52 3.56
CA CYS A 228 -22.83 -4.55 3.59
C CYS A 228 -21.97 -4.55 4.86
N PHE A 229 -22.35 -3.75 5.86
CA PHE A 229 -21.61 -3.65 7.11
C PHE A 229 -21.82 -4.92 7.95
N THR A 230 -20.73 -5.62 8.23
CA THR A 230 -20.63 -6.67 9.24
C THR A 230 -19.95 -6.10 10.48
N PRO A 231 -20.61 -6.09 11.65
CA PRO A 231 -19.99 -5.61 12.88
C PRO A 231 -18.77 -6.48 13.22
N ILE A 232 -17.62 -5.83 13.40
CA ILE A 232 -16.39 -6.49 13.84
C ILE A 232 -16.57 -6.81 15.33
N LEU A 233 -16.88 -8.07 15.65
CA LEU A 233 -16.86 -8.56 17.03
C LEU A 233 -15.40 -8.87 17.39
N ASN A 234 -14.86 -8.18 18.40
CA ASN A 234 -13.57 -8.49 18.99
C ASN A 234 -13.66 -9.87 19.69
N SER A 235 -13.33 -10.93 18.97
CA SER A 235 -12.94 -12.21 19.55
C SER A 235 -11.84 -12.81 18.69
N ASN A 236 -10.63 -12.88 19.26
CA ASN A 236 -9.49 -13.70 18.87
C ASN A 236 -9.48 -14.21 17.41
N ILE A 237 -8.69 -13.53 16.59
CA ILE A 237 -8.34 -13.80 15.21
C ILE A 237 -8.09 -15.31 14.99
N THR A 238 -9.01 -15.98 14.28
CA THR A 238 -8.67 -17.12 13.43
C THR A 238 -8.46 -16.59 12.01
N PRO A 239 -7.53 -17.18 11.23
CA PRO A 239 -7.24 -16.69 9.90
C PRO A 239 -8.45 -16.87 8.98
N TYR A 240 -8.79 -15.78 8.30
CA TYR A 240 -9.68 -15.67 7.15
C TYR A 240 -9.98 -17.01 6.46
N SER A 241 -11.22 -17.45 6.52
CA SER A 241 -11.79 -18.32 5.48
C SER A 241 -12.64 -17.43 4.58
N ASP A 242 -12.34 -17.47 3.28
CA ASP A 242 -13.17 -16.89 2.23
C ASP A 242 -14.56 -17.52 2.32
N SER A 243 -15.48 -16.83 3.00
CA SER A 243 -16.89 -17.16 2.93
C SER A 243 -17.47 -16.41 1.74
N ASP A 244 -17.65 -17.16 0.66
CA ASP A 244 -18.36 -16.74 -0.55
C ASP A 244 -19.73 -16.15 -0.18
N CYS A 245 -19.82 -14.82 -0.21
CA CYS A 245 -21.09 -14.11 -0.23
C CYS A 245 -21.72 -14.28 -1.62
N SER A 246 -22.20 -15.48 -1.92
CA SER A 246 -23.03 -15.76 -3.08
C SER A 246 -24.42 -15.16 -2.84
N GLY A 247 -24.69 -14.06 -3.52
CA GLY A 247 -26.03 -13.48 -3.58
C GLY A 247 -26.93 -14.38 -4.42
N ASN A 248 -27.95 -14.95 -3.80
CA ASN A 248 -29.09 -15.51 -4.53
C ASN A 248 -30.05 -14.37 -4.89
N ASP A 249 -30.07 -14.01 -6.17
CA ASP A 249 -31.20 -13.34 -6.79
C ASP A 249 -32.32 -14.37 -7.02
N SER A 250 -33.43 -14.24 -6.30
CA SER A 250 -34.72 -14.77 -6.74
C SER A 250 -35.88 -14.05 -6.06
N SER A 251 -36.63 -13.34 -6.88
CA SER A 251 -37.98 -12.81 -6.65
C SER A 251 -38.99 -13.90 -6.29
N THR A 252 -39.86 -13.68 -5.28
CA THR A 252 -41.34 -13.61 -5.40
C THR A 252 -42.07 -13.63 -4.02
N SER A 253 -43.07 -12.73 -3.92
CA SER A 253 -44.38 -12.81 -3.22
C SER A 253 -44.55 -12.83 -1.69
N PHE A 254 -45.29 -11.81 -1.23
CA PHE A 254 -46.40 -11.76 -0.26
C PHE A 254 -46.26 -12.33 1.17
N GLY A 255 -46.55 -11.48 2.16
CA GLY A 255 -46.99 -11.87 3.51
C GLY A 255 -46.50 -10.93 4.62
N ALA A 256 -47.41 -10.20 5.26
CA ALA A 256 -47.16 -9.26 6.35
C ALA A 256 -47.11 -9.98 7.74
N PRO A 257 -47.00 -9.25 8.87
CA PRO A 257 -45.88 -9.32 9.81
C PRO A 257 -46.19 -10.12 11.09
N LEU A 258 -45.16 -10.54 11.85
CA LEU A 258 -45.25 -10.70 13.32
C LEU A 258 -43.91 -11.09 13.98
N SER A 259 -43.72 -10.46 15.15
CA SER A 259 -43.02 -10.92 16.36
C SER A 259 -41.49 -11.04 16.41
N ASN A 260 -40.93 -10.17 17.27
CA ASN A 260 -39.69 -10.33 18.03
C ASN A 260 -39.38 -11.77 18.48
N PRO A 261 -38.09 -12.17 18.48
CA PRO A 261 -37.58 -13.09 19.46
C PRO A 261 -36.77 -12.33 20.53
N LYS A 262 -37.31 -12.31 21.75
CA LYS A 262 -36.52 -12.18 22.98
C LYS A 262 -35.42 -13.25 22.95
N ARG A 263 -34.16 -12.86 23.12
CA ARG A 263 -33.10 -13.81 23.50
C ARG A 263 -32.62 -13.47 24.91
N ASN A 264 -32.73 -14.50 25.75
CA ASN A 264 -32.31 -14.53 27.14
C ASN A 264 -30.82 -14.25 27.27
N CYS A 265 -30.46 -13.34 28.17
CA CYS A 265 -29.12 -13.25 28.73
C CYS A 265 -28.95 -14.40 29.73
N VAL A 266 -27.91 -15.21 29.53
CA VAL A 266 -27.42 -16.15 30.53
C VAL A 266 -26.32 -15.42 31.29
N GLU A 267 -26.55 -15.15 32.58
CA GLU A 267 -25.54 -14.69 33.51
C GLU A 267 -24.55 -15.85 33.77
N VAL A 268 -23.27 -15.60 33.50
CA VAL A 268 -22.18 -16.40 34.06
C VAL A 268 -21.24 -15.44 34.76
N SER A 269 -21.30 -15.45 36.08
CA SER A 269 -20.37 -14.81 36.99
C SER A 269 -19.08 -15.63 37.10
N SER A 270 -17.94 -15.03 36.77
CA SER A 270 -16.67 -15.42 37.39
C SER A 270 -15.65 -14.29 37.25
N GLU A 271 -15.26 -13.78 38.42
CA GLU A 271 -14.24 -12.76 38.65
C GLU A 271 -12.85 -13.24 38.17
N THR A 272 -12.12 -12.40 37.45
CA THR A 272 -10.67 -12.23 37.61
C THR A 272 -10.25 -10.90 36.96
N SER A 273 -9.63 -10.04 37.75
CA SER A 273 -9.23 -8.68 37.41
C SER A 273 -7.92 -8.66 36.61
N LEU A 274 -7.94 -8.10 35.40
CA LEU A 274 -6.80 -7.44 34.76
C LEU A 274 -7.34 -6.32 33.88
N ASP A 275 -6.97 -5.09 34.21
CA ASP A 275 -7.40 -3.86 33.54
C ASP A 275 -6.94 -3.86 32.07
N ILE A 276 -7.88 -4.07 31.16
CA ILE A 276 -7.72 -3.79 29.73
C ILE A 276 -8.80 -2.76 29.38
N GLU A 277 -8.38 -1.51 29.20
CA GLU A 277 -9.23 -0.46 28.66
C GLU A 277 -9.69 -0.89 27.25
N CYS A 278 -10.98 -1.24 27.14
CA CYS A 278 -11.63 -1.58 25.88
C CYS A 278 -11.78 -0.32 25.02
N GLU A 279 -11.10 -0.27 23.87
CA GLU A 279 -11.44 0.66 22.80
C GLU A 279 -12.84 0.34 22.27
N ILE A 280 -13.79 1.23 22.55
CA ILE A 280 -15.15 1.17 22.05
C ILE A 280 -15.12 1.37 20.53
N ILE A 281 -15.49 0.33 19.78
CA ILE A 281 -15.77 0.44 18.34
C ILE A 281 -16.98 1.36 18.17
N GLN A 282 -16.72 2.58 17.68
CA GLN A 282 -17.72 3.62 17.49
C GLN A 282 -18.72 3.18 16.41
N CYS A 283 -19.93 2.84 16.87
CA CYS A 283 -21.10 2.52 16.06
C CYS A 283 -21.53 3.76 15.25
N CYS A 284 -21.55 3.70 13.92
CA CYS A 284 -22.02 4.79 13.06
C CYS A 284 -23.55 4.80 12.86
N CYS A 285 -24.31 4.06 13.67
CA CYS A 285 -25.76 3.92 13.52
C CYS A 285 -26.48 4.15 14.84
N SER A 286 -26.44 5.38 15.38
CA SER A 286 -27.48 5.97 16.26
C SER A 286 -27.05 7.40 16.60
N GLY A 287 -27.88 8.38 16.28
CA GLY A 287 -27.69 9.74 16.74
C GLY A 287 -28.01 9.81 18.22
N ASP A 288 -26.98 9.91 19.07
CA ASP A 288 -27.00 10.64 20.32
C ASP A 288 -25.55 10.90 20.76
N TYR A 289 -25.23 12.18 20.89
CA TYR A 289 -23.89 12.72 21.08
C TYR A 289 -23.47 12.66 22.56
N VAL A 290 -22.39 11.94 22.88
CA VAL A 290 -21.52 12.31 24.00
C VAL A 290 -20.08 12.28 23.50
N ARG A 291 -19.52 13.48 23.28
CA ARG A 291 -18.10 13.70 22.96
C ARG A 291 -17.29 13.54 24.24
N THR A 292 -16.62 12.42 24.42
CA THR A 292 -15.36 12.39 25.16
C THR A 292 -14.26 12.21 24.13
N ASN A 293 -13.64 13.33 23.72
CA ASN A 293 -12.39 13.26 23.00
C ASN A 293 -11.33 12.84 24.02
N PRO A 294 -10.74 11.64 23.96
CA PRO A 294 -9.48 11.42 24.65
C PRO A 294 -8.48 12.47 24.14
N VAL A 295 -8.00 13.31 25.05
CA VAL A 295 -6.97 14.30 24.79
C VAL A 295 -5.66 13.54 24.62
N PHE A 296 -5.44 13.02 23.42
CA PHE A 296 -4.13 12.54 23.02
C PHE A 296 -3.24 13.75 22.75
N SER A 297 -2.03 13.74 23.29
CA SER A 297 -0.97 14.66 22.87
C SER A 297 -0.77 14.58 21.35
N ASP A 298 -0.28 15.62 20.67
CA ASP A 298 -0.15 15.65 19.20
C ASP A 298 1.10 14.92 18.63
N SER A 299 1.70 13.99 19.38
CA SER A 299 2.95 13.32 18.94
C SER A 299 2.75 12.19 17.92
N GLU A 300 2.55 12.54 16.65
CA GLU A 300 2.56 11.59 15.53
C GLU A 300 3.98 11.09 15.26
N ASN A 301 4.13 9.78 15.01
CA ASN A 301 5.43 9.15 14.78
C ASN A 301 5.55 8.54 13.38
N TRP A 302 6.71 8.74 12.76
CA TRP A 302 7.04 8.15 11.48
C TRP A 302 7.71 6.79 11.66
N PHE A 303 7.32 5.82 10.84
CA PHE A 303 7.92 4.50 10.79
C PHE A 303 8.42 4.22 9.38
N GLN A 304 9.65 3.71 9.23
CA GLN A 304 10.29 3.46 7.93
C GLN A 304 10.30 1.95 7.62
N THR A 305 10.09 1.59 6.35
CA THR A 305 10.36 0.22 5.88
C THR A 305 11.77 -0.25 6.21
N LYS A 306 11.90 -1.54 6.55
CA LYS A 306 13.17 -2.23 6.81
C LYS A 306 14.19 -2.06 5.68
N GLN A 307 13.70 -2.12 4.44
CA GLN A 307 14.51 -2.06 3.23
C GLN A 307 14.15 -0.84 2.40
N SER A 308 15.13 -0.35 1.65
CA SER A 308 14.96 0.69 0.64
C SER A 308 15.10 0.07 -0.74
N LEU A 309 14.24 0.51 -1.67
CA LEU A 309 14.37 0.10 -3.06
C LEU A 309 15.49 0.91 -3.71
N LYS A 310 16.49 0.23 -4.25
CA LYS A 310 17.56 0.87 -5.01
C LYS A 310 17.13 0.98 -6.47
N GLY A 311 17.09 2.21 -6.99
CA GLY A 311 16.80 2.44 -8.39
C GLY A 311 17.79 1.71 -9.30
N PHE A 312 17.30 1.10 -10.38
CA PHE A 312 18.14 0.39 -11.34
C PHE A 312 17.68 0.63 -12.78
N ARG A 313 18.64 0.53 -13.71
CA ARG A 313 18.39 0.59 -15.15
C ARG A 313 18.29 -0.82 -15.72
N ASP A 314 17.63 -0.90 -16.87
CA ASP A 314 17.71 -2.07 -17.72
C ASP A 314 19.17 -2.34 -18.10
N PHE A 315 19.55 -3.62 -18.07
CA PHE A 315 20.89 -4.03 -18.48
C PHE A 315 20.87 -4.38 -19.96
N LYS A 316 21.87 -3.93 -20.72
CA LYS A 316 21.99 -4.24 -22.14
C LYS A 316 23.24 -5.05 -22.41
N ILE A 317 23.11 -6.12 -23.19
CA ILE A 317 24.23 -6.91 -23.72
C ILE A 317 24.18 -6.80 -25.23
N ASP A 318 25.29 -6.35 -25.83
CA ASP A 318 25.39 -6.16 -27.28
C ASP A 318 24.25 -5.27 -27.84
N GLY A 319 23.88 -4.23 -27.08
CA GLY A 319 22.81 -3.27 -27.43
C GLY A 319 21.38 -3.76 -27.20
N LYS A 320 21.18 -5.04 -26.90
CA LYS A 320 19.85 -5.63 -26.65
C LYS A 320 19.52 -5.63 -25.16
N PRO A 321 18.27 -5.33 -24.78
CA PRO A 321 17.84 -5.37 -23.38
C PRO A 321 17.92 -6.80 -22.85
N ILE A 322 18.28 -6.96 -21.57
CA ILE A 322 18.52 -8.27 -20.94
C ILE A 322 17.28 -9.18 -21.00
N VAL A 323 16.10 -8.57 -21.02
CA VAL A 323 14.81 -9.27 -21.11
C VAL A 323 14.64 -9.99 -22.45
N ASP A 324 15.23 -9.49 -23.53
CA ASP A 324 15.20 -10.16 -24.85
C ASP A 324 16.05 -11.43 -24.85
N ILE A 325 17.12 -11.44 -24.06
CA ILE A 325 18.01 -12.60 -23.88
C ILE A 325 17.31 -13.67 -23.06
N TRP A 326 16.54 -13.29 -22.05
CA TRP A 326 15.73 -14.25 -21.28
C TRP A 326 14.59 -14.89 -22.07
N HIS A 327 14.27 -14.35 -23.24
CA HIS A 327 13.21 -14.86 -24.11
C HIS A 327 13.70 -15.78 -25.22
N ARG A 328 15.02 -15.90 -25.43
CA ARG A 328 15.59 -16.82 -26.41
C ARG A 328 16.31 -17.95 -25.67
N PRO A 329 15.81 -19.20 -25.74
CA PRO A 329 16.49 -20.36 -25.18
C PRO A 329 17.84 -20.60 -25.86
#